data_AF-A0A9P9EWR0-F1
#
_entry.id   AF-A0A9P9EWR0-F1
#
_cell.length_a   1.000
_cell.length_b   1.000
_cell.length_c   1.000
_cell.angle_alpha   90.00
_cell.angle_beta   90.00
_cell.angle_gamma   90.00
#
_symmetry.space_group_name_H-M   'P 1'
#
loop_
_entity.id
_entity.type
_entity.pdbx_description
1 polymer ?
#
loop_
_entity_poly.entity_id
_entity_poly.type
_entity_poly.pdbx_seq_one_letter_code
_entity_poly.pdbx_strand_id
1 'polypeptide(L)'
;MKETGFYVGSFSRQPHPESLRALRIELRDIGLGNGILPASLESELRSLGSEIPRFAFDKDEATRANTEEIATNLPPFSWVKRLVDHAVECQNDREGEASWNADVHAPVLERVFRSDRFGSQGMVDFRCCPSAQILPAYKPRDAPSKMVDFCLFIRPECGSPEEQAIEAICHTRSGQSINHTDLGNFCKHPIALPIETKRPGEQGDNATLQMGTWHSAQWRSLRRRRAIEFLPGLIVQGHVWQFVASKS
;
A
#
# COMPACT_ATOMS: atom_id res chain seq x y z
N MET A 1 -21.66 12.51 20.45
CA MET A 1 -20.58 12.67 19.44
C MET A 1 -20.26 11.29 18.91
N LYS A 2 -20.22 11.08 17.58
CA LYS A 2 -19.84 9.78 17.02
C LYS A 2 -18.35 9.58 17.28
N GLU A 3 -18.00 8.71 18.21
CA GLU A 3 -16.62 8.34 18.47
C GLU A 3 -16.17 7.37 17.36
N THR A 4 -15.71 7.92 16.23
CA THR A 4 -15.08 7.16 15.14
C THR A 4 -13.85 6.38 15.63
N GLY A 5 -13.34 6.71 16.81
CA GLY A 5 -12.23 6.02 17.46
C GLY A 5 -10.86 6.46 16.95
N PHE A 6 -10.77 7.59 16.23
CA PHE A 6 -9.53 8.21 15.76
C PHE A 6 -9.71 9.71 15.52
N TYR A 7 -8.60 10.44 15.43
CA TYR A 7 -8.54 11.86 15.04
C TYR A 7 -7.67 12.01 13.79
N VAL A 8 -8.11 12.85 12.84
CA VAL A 8 -7.34 13.17 11.63
C VAL A 8 -6.43 14.36 11.92
N GLY A 9 -5.16 14.25 11.52
CA GLY A 9 -4.17 15.31 11.69
C GLY A 9 -3.21 15.39 10.53
N SER A 10 -2.53 16.52 10.40
CA SER A 10 -1.48 16.71 9.40
C SER A 10 -0.12 16.30 9.97
N PHE A 11 0.69 15.65 9.14
CA PHE A 11 2.07 15.30 9.45
C PHE A 11 2.96 16.50 9.85
N SER A 12 2.65 17.71 9.40
CA SER A 12 3.40 18.92 9.74
C SER A 12 3.06 19.49 11.12
N ARG A 13 1.92 19.07 11.71
CA ARG A 13 1.37 19.65 12.95
C ARG A 13 1.32 18.67 14.12
N GLN A 14 1.51 17.37 13.86
CA GLN A 14 1.37 16.31 14.85
C GLN A 14 2.73 15.68 15.15
N PRO A 15 3.08 15.43 16.44
CA PRO A 15 4.30 14.72 16.78
C PRO A 15 4.18 13.25 16.34
N HIS A 16 5.22 12.73 15.70
CA HIS A 16 5.27 11.34 15.23
C HIS A 16 6.66 10.71 15.47
N PRO A 17 6.77 9.38 15.50
CA PRO A 17 8.05 8.67 15.68
C PRO A 17 9.10 9.07 14.64
N GLU A 18 10.38 8.91 14.99
CA GLU A 18 11.49 9.25 14.09
C GLU A 18 11.51 8.34 12.86
N SER A 19 11.14 7.06 13.01
CA SER A 19 10.97 6.13 11.88
C SER A 19 9.94 6.62 10.86
N LEU A 20 8.80 7.15 11.33
CA LEU A 20 7.77 7.74 10.46
C LEU A 20 8.24 9.05 9.80
N ARG A 21 9.10 9.82 10.48
CA ARG A 21 9.73 11.01 9.90
C ARG A 21 10.67 10.64 8.76
N ALA A 22 11.55 9.66 8.99
CA ALA A 22 12.52 9.18 8.01
C ALA A 22 11.81 8.65 6.76
N LEU A 23 10.84 7.75 6.94
CA LEU A 23 10.03 7.21 5.84
C LEU A 23 9.35 8.32 5.03
N ARG A 24 8.80 9.35 5.68
CA ARG A 24 8.15 10.46 4.98
C ARG A 24 9.13 11.27 4.12
N ILE A 25 10.36 11.47 4.60
CA ILE A 25 11.39 12.18 3.83
C ILE A 25 11.70 11.39 2.56
N GLU A 26 11.94 10.09 2.70
CA GLU A 26 12.19 9.19 1.57
C GLU A 26 11.02 9.18 0.57
N LEU A 27 9.79 9.00 1.04
CA LEU A 27 8.60 9.02 0.19
C LEU A 27 8.39 10.37 -0.51
N ARG A 28 8.73 11.48 0.13
CA ARG A 28 8.65 12.81 -0.50
C ARG A 28 9.71 12.95 -1.59
N ASP A 29 10.93 12.50 -1.34
CA ASP A 29 12.01 12.60 -2.30
C ASP A 29 11.73 11.70 -3.53
N ILE A 30 11.15 10.51 -3.31
CA ILE A 30 10.58 9.66 -4.38
C ILE A 30 9.45 10.39 -5.11
N GLY A 31 8.52 11.02 -4.38
CA GLY A 31 7.38 11.74 -4.96
C GLY A 31 7.77 12.98 -5.78
N LEU A 32 8.94 13.57 -5.52
CA LEU A 32 9.53 14.62 -6.36
C LEU A 32 10.17 14.07 -7.63
N GLY A 33 10.35 12.74 -7.72
CA GLY A 33 10.91 12.06 -8.86
C GLY A 33 12.37 12.40 -9.10
N ASN A 34 13.15 12.70 -8.05
CA ASN A 34 14.56 13.05 -8.17
C ASN A 34 15.44 11.81 -7.97
N GLY A 35 16.25 11.45 -8.97
CA GLY A 35 17.17 10.31 -8.90
C GLY A 35 16.50 8.95 -8.67
N ILE A 36 15.26 8.76 -9.13
CA ILE A 36 14.50 7.52 -8.92
C ILE A 36 14.72 6.46 -10.01
N LEU A 37 15.37 6.83 -11.12
CA LEU A 37 15.67 5.94 -12.24
C LEU A 37 17.18 5.80 -12.44
N PRO A 38 17.67 4.61 -12.84
CA PRO A 38 19.08 4.43 -13.14
C PRO A 38 19.53 5.32 -14.32
N ALA A 39 20.69 5.96 -14.20
CA ALA A 39 21.24 6.78 -15.28
C ALA A 39 21.47 6.01 -16.57
N SER A 40 21.77 4.70 -16.48
CA SER A 40 21.94 3.82 -17.64
C SER A 40 20.72 3.82 -18.58
N LEU A 41 19.50 4.02 -18.06
CA LEU A 41 18.27 4.01 -18.85
C LEU A 41 17.99 5.33 -19.58
N GLU A 42 18.72 6.41 -19.28
CA GLU A 42 18.40 7.74 -19.82
C GLU A 42 18.43 7.75 -21.35
N SER A 43 19.48 7.20 -21.95
CA SER A 43 19.66 7.19 -23.40
C SER A 43 18.59 6.35 -24.11
N GLU A 44 18.29 5.17 -23.57
CA GLU A 44 17.26 4.26 -24.09
C GLU A 44 15.88 4.92 -24.04
N LEU A 45 15.46 5.42 -22.88
CA LEU A 45 14.13 6.02 -22.72
C LEU A 45 13.97 7.27 -23.58
N ARG A 46 15.02 8.08 -23.77
CA ARG A 46 15.00 9.21 -24.69
C ARG A 46 14.81 8.76 -26.14
N SER A 47 15.50 7.72 -26.57
CA SER A 47 15.33 7.16 -27.92
C SER A 47 13.92 6.62 -28.17
N LEU A 48 13.24 6.16 -27.11
CA LEU A 48 11.85 5.69 -27.13
C LEU A 48 10.83 6.83 -27.04
N GLY A 49 11.28 8.10 -27.04
CA GLY A 49 10.42 9.28 -27.03
C GLY A 49 9.87 9.66 -25.65
N SER A 50 10.50 9.19 -24.56
CA SER A 50 10.10 9.55 -23.21
C SER A 50 10.36 11.03 -22.88
N GLU A 51 9.37 11.67 -22.25
CA GLU A 51 9.48 13.04 -21.72
C GLU A 51 9.95 13.11 -20.26
N ILE A 52 10.49 12.00 -19.72
CA ILE A 52 10.98 11.95 -18.34
C ILE A 52 12.07 13.02 -18.11
N PRO A 53 11.93 13.89 -17.08
CA PRO A 53 12.90 14.93 -16.79
C PRO A 53 14.30 14.40 -16.49
N ARG A 54 15.33 15.17 -16.83
CA ARG A 54 16.74 14.81 -16.59
C ARG A 54 17.06 14.51 -15.13
N PHE A 55 16.38 15.18 -14.20
CA PHE A 55 16.62 15.01 -12.76
C PHE A 55 16.07 13.68 -12.22
N ALA A 56 15.21 12.98 -12.97
CA ALA A 56 14.71 11.68 -12.55
C ALA A 56 15.75 10.56 -12.65
N PHE A 57 16.81 10.79 -13.42
CA PHE A 57 17.90 9.85 -13.59
C PHE A 57 18.98 10.11 -12.53
N ASP A 58 19.31 9.09 -11.76
CA ASP A 58 20.30 9.15 -10.68
C ASP A 58 21.72 9.24 -11.23
N LYS A 59 22.31 10.42 -11.08
CA LYS A 59 23.68 10.73 -11.51
C LYS A 59 24.63 10.90 -10.33
N ASP A 60 24.15 10.72 -9.11
CA ASP A 60 24.98 10.82 -7.92
C ASP A 60 25.80 9.53 -7.78
N GLU A 61 27.12 9.68 -7.76
CA GLU A 61 28.06 8.55 -7.66
C GLU A 61 27.84 7.73 -6.37
N ALA A 62 27.36 8.35 -5.29
CA ALA A 62 27.12 7.70 -4.02
C ALA A 62 25.89 6.76 -4.04
N THR A 63 24.88 7.06 -4.86
CA THR A 63 23.60 6.30 -4.90
C THR A 63 23.42 5.49 -6.17
N ARG A 64 24.19 5.80 -7.22
CA ARG A 64 24.07 5.16 -8.55
C ARG A 64 24.11 3.65 -8.50
N ALA A 65 24.96 3.03 -7.69
CA ALA A 65 25.04 1.57 -7.61
C ALA A 65 23.70 0.95 -7.16
N ASN A 66 23.01 1.56 -6.18
CA ASN A 66 21.72 1.08 -5.68
C ASN A 66 20.64 1.24 -6.76
N THR A 67 20.65 2.37 -7.46
CA THR A 67 19.67 2.65 -8.51
C THR A 67 19.90 1.78 -9.75
N GLU A 68 21.13 1.39 -10.05
CA GLU A 68 21.44 0.43 -11.13
C GLU A 68 21.04 -1.01 -10.77
N GLU A 69 21.09 -1.40 -9.49
CA GLU A 69 20.63 -2.72 -9.05
C GLU A 69 19.14 -2.94 -9.36
N ILE A 70 18.32 -1.91 -9.16
CA ILE A 70 16.87 -1.99 -9.44
C ILE A 70 16.55 -1.97 -10.94
N ALA A 71 17.49 -1.58 -11.82
CA ALA A 71 17.26 -1.49 -13.27
C ALA A 71 16.72 -2.80 -13.85
N THR A 72 17.23 -3.94 -13.34
CA THR A 72 16.85 -5.29 -13.76
C THR A 72 15.41 -5.65 -13.41
N ASN A 73 14.84 -4.99 -12.39
CA ASN A 73 13.50 -5.25 -11.89
C ASN A 73 12.46 -4.23 -12.39
N LEU A 74 12.87 -3.20 -13.13
CA LEU A 74 11.94 -2.22 -13.69
C LEU A 74 11.09 -2.83 -14.82
N PRO A 75 9.81 -2.42 -14.97
CA PRO A 75 9.01 -2.85 -16.11
C PRO A 75 9.58 -2.30 -17.44
N PRO A 76 9.48 -3.05 -18.54
CA PRO A 76 9.85 -2.55 -19.86
C PRO A 76 9.05 -1.28 -20.22
N PHE A 77 9.65 -0.35 -20.95
CA PHE A 77 9.00 0.91 -21.35
C PHE A 77 7.67 0.68 -22.07
N SER A 78 7.58 -0.35 -22.92
CA SER A 78 6.34 -0.70 -23.63
C SER A 78 5.21 -1.13 -22.69
N TRP A 79 5.54 -1.77 -21.57
CA TRP A 79 4.57 -2.11 -20.53
C TRP A 79 4.08 -0.86 -19.81
N VAL A 80 5.00 0.04 -19.43
CA VAL A 80 4.65 1.32 -18.79
C VAL A 80 3.74 2.14 -19.68
N LYS A 81 4.05 2.24 -20.99
CA LYS A 81 3.22 2.96 -21.94
C LYS A 81 1.80 2.39 -22.01
N ARG A 82 1.65 1.06 -22.12
CA ARG A 82 0.31 0.43 -22.12
C ARG A 82 -0.46 0.66 -20.83
N LEU A 83 0.22 0.62 -19.68
CA LEU A 83 -0.42 0.94 -18.40
C LEU A 83 -0.92 2.39 -18.37
N VAL A 84 -0.11 3.32 -18.88
CA VAL A 84 -0.49 4.74 -19.02
C VAL A 84 -1.68 4.89 -19.97
N ASP A 85 -1.68 4.20 -21.11
CA ASP A 85 -2.79 4.21 -22.08
C ASP A 85 -4.10 3.75 -21.41
N HIS A 86 -4.09 2.64 -20.67
CA HIS A 86 -5.26 2.16 -19.90
C HIS A 86 -5.71 3.16 -18.82
N ALA A 87 -4.77 3.80 -18.14
CA ALA A 87 -5.11 4.82 -17.14
C ALA A 87 -5.75 6.06 -17.79
N VAL A 88 -5.30 6.44 -18.99
CA VAL A 88 -5.90 7.52 -19.80
C VAL A 88 -7.29 7.14 -20.30
N GLU A 89 -7.48 5.91 -20.76
CA GLU A 89 -8.80 5.36 -21.14
C GLU A 89 -9.77 5.44 -19.94
N CYS A 90 -9.38 4.90 -18.78
CA CYS A 90 -10.19 4.94 -17.57
C CYS A 90 -10.59 6.37 -17.17
N GLN A 91 -9.67 7.32 -17.33
CA GLN A 91 -9.93 8.74 -17.04
C GLN A 91 -10.89 9.37 -18.05
N ASN A 92 -10.67 9.16 -19.35
CA ASN A 92 -11.47 9.75 -20.42
C ASN A 92 -12.91 9.21 -20.43
N ASP A 93 -13.06 7.90 -20.22
CA ASP A 93 -14.35 7.22 -20.22
C ASP A 93 -15.06 7.29 -18.87
N ARG A 94 -14.43 7.91 -17.86
CA ARG A 94 -14.95 8.09 -16.49
C ARG A 94 -15.29 6.75 -15.83
N GLU A 95 -14.40 5.80 -16.03
CA GLU A 95 -14.51 4.45 -15.50
C GLU A 95 -14.62 4.41 -13.98
N GLY A 96 -15.27 3.37 -13.49
CA GLY A 96 -15.49 3.16 -12.06
C GLY A 96 -14.23 2.70 -11.32
N GLU A 97 -14.26 2.78 -9.99
CA GLU A 97 -13.18 2.33 -9.10
C GLU A 97 -12.74 0.88 -9.39
N ALA A 98 -13.70 -0.01 -9.70
CA ALA A 98 -13.43 -1.40 -10.05
C ALA A 98 -12.60 -1.57 -11.33
N SER A 99 -12.88 -0.79 -12.38
CA SER A 99 -12.11 -0.82 -13.63
C SER A 99 -10.70 -0.28 -13.39
N TRP A 100 -10.56 0.86 -12.69
CA TRP A 100 -9.25 1.38 -12.27
C TRP A 100 -8.43 0.35 -11.46
N ASN A 101 -9.09 -0.37 -10.55
CA ASN A 101 -8.47 -1.42 -9.75
C ASN A 101 -7.98 -2.59 -10.62
N ALA A 102 -8.76 -3.02 -11.60
CA ALA A 102 -8.43 -4.13 -12.48
C ALA A 102 -7.35 -3.78 -13.52
N ASP A 103 -7.44 -2.60 -14.11
CA ASP A 103 -6.68 -2.23 -15.31
C ASP A 103 -5.42 -1.41 -15.00
N VAL A 104 -5.35 -0.78 -13.82
CA VAL A 104 -4.23 0.09 -13.43
C VAL A 104 -3.60 -0.33 -12.10
N HIS A 105 -4.36 -0.31 -11.00
CA HIS A 105 -3.78 -0.48 -9.66
C HIS A 105 -3.27 -1.90 -9.40
N ALA A 106 -4.08 -2.93 -9.69
CA ALA A 106 -3.64 -4.31 -9.52
C ALA A 106 -2.44 -4.66 -10.41
N PRO A 107 -2.37 -4.29 -11.70
CA PRO A 107 -1.18 -4.49 -12.52
C PRO A 107 0.10 -3.86 -11.95
N VAL A 108 0.01 -2.66 -11.36
CA VAL A 108 1.15 -2.04 -10.65
C VAL A 108 1.58 -2.89 -9.46
N LEU A 109 0.63 -3.32 -8.62
CA LEU A 109 0.91 -4.16 -7.46
C LEU A 109 1.46 -5.54 -7.86
N GLU A 110 0.95 -6.15 -8.94
CA GLU A 110 1.48 -7.39 -9.51
C GLU A 110 2.95 -7.20 -9.91
N ARG A 111 3.28 -6.10 -10.58
CA ARG A 111 4.66 -5.83 -11.02
C ARG A 111 5.64 -5.67 -9.85
N VAL A 112 5.17 -5.14 -8.72
CA VAL A 112 6.01 -4.87 -7.53
C VAL A 112 6.18 -6.12 -6.66
N PHE A 113 5.12 -6.89 -6.42
CA PHE A 113 5.12 -7.95 -5.40
C PHE A 113 5.16 -9.37 -5.97
N ARG A 114 5.18 -9.54 -7.28
CA ARG A 114 5.11 -10.86 -7.91
C ARG A 114 6.10 -11.02 -9.06
N SER A 115 6.65 -12.23 -9.18
CA SER A 115 7.52 -12.60 -10.31
C SER A 115 6.72 -12.76 -11.61
N ASP A 116 5.48 -13.23 -11.46
CA ASP A 116 4.47 -13.37 -12.50
C ASP A 116 3.07 -13.32 -11.88
N ARG A 117 2.01 -13.46 -12.68
CA ARG A 117 0.63 -13.38 -12.18
C ARG A 117 0.31 -14.36 -11.04
N PHE A 118 0.99 -15.50 -10.99
CA PHE A 118 0.73 -16.62 -10.09
C PHE A 118 1.77 -16.79 -8.97
N GLY A 119 2.99 -16.28 -9.15
CA GLY A 119 4.11 -16.41 -8.21
C GLY A 119 4.36 -15.16 -7.35
N SER A 120 4.29 -15.30 -6.02
CA SER A 120 4.69 -14.25 -5.08
C SER A 120 6.21 -14.01 -5.11
N GLN A 121 6.66 -12.77 -4.96
CA GLN A 121 8.08 -12.43 -4.84
C GLN A 121 8.43 -12.18 -3.36
N GLY A 122 9.01 -13.20 -2.71
CA GLY A 122 9.45 -13.10 -1.32
C GLY A 122 8.31 -13.16 -0.29
N MET A 123 8.52 -12.54 0.87
CA MET A 123 7.62 -12.64 2.03
C MET A 123 6.40 -11.73 1.96
N VAL A 124 6.38 -10.72 1.09
CA VAL A 124 5.27 -9.75 1.00
C VAL A 124 4.51 -9.99 -0.31
N ASP A 125 3.19 -10.06 -0.22
CA ASP A 125 2.30 -10.15 -1.37
C ASP A 125 1.07 -9.27 -1.12
N PHE A 126 0.23 -9.10 -2.13
CA PHE A 126 -0.98 -8.31 -2.06
C PHE A 126 -2.22 -9.10 -2.47
N ARG A 127 -3.38 -8.64 -2.03
CA ARG A 127 -4.67 -9.24 -2.41
C ARG A 127 -5.74 -8.17 -2.53
N CYS A 128 -6.54 -8.28 -3.59
CA CYS A 128 -7.83 -7.59 -3.71
C CYS A 128 -8.80 -8.19 -2.69
N CYS A 129 -9.39 -7.34 -1.86
CA CYS A 129 -10.19 -7.76 -0.72
C CYS A 129 -11.36 -6.81 -0.39
N PRO A 130 -12.20 -6.43 -1.39
CA PRO A 130 -13.30 -5.49 -1.20
C PRO A 130 -14.41 -6.02 -0.27
N SER A 131 -14.31 -7.27 0.17
CA SER A 131 -15.23 -7.94 1.11
C SER A 131 -14.62 -8.19 2.50
N ALA A 132 -13.40 -7.70 2.77
CA ALA A 132 -12.75 -7.88 4.07
C ALA A 132 -13.45 -7.05 5.13
N GLN A 133 -14.40 -7.64 5.84
CA GLN A 133 -15.13 -6.95 6.89
C GLN A 133 -14.35 -6.96 8.21
N ILE A 134 -14.47 -5.86 8.96
CA ILE A 134 -13.97 -5.75 10.32
C ILE A 134 -14.82 -6.65 11.23
N LEU A 135 -14.17 -7.55 11.96
CA LEU A 135 -14.83 -8.40 12.94
C LEU A 135 -15.52 -7.55 14.03
N PRO A 136 -16.73 -7.93 14.49
CA PRO A 136 -17.47 -7.17 15.50
C PRO A 136 -16.67 -6.89 16.78
N ALA A 137 -15.77 -7.80 17.19
CA ALA A 137 -14.92 -7.65 18.37
C ALA A 137 -13.92 -6.49 18.29
N TYR A 138 -13.55 -6.06 17.09
CA TYR A 138 -12.57 -4.99 16.86
C TYR A 138 -13.19 -3.71 16.29
N LYS A 139 -14.48 -3.75 15.93
CA LYS A 139 -15.20 -2.63 15.35
C LYS A 139 -15.44 -1.50 16.37
N PRO A 140 -15.19 -0.22 16.04
CA PRO A 140 -15.66 0.91 16.84
C PRO A 140 -17.20 0.94 16.96
N ARG A 141 -17.72 1.27 18.15
CA ARG A 141 -19.14 1.14 18.51
C ARG A 141 -20.09 1.81 17.51
N ASP A 142 -19.67 2.94 16.93
CA ASP A 142 -20.45 3.72 15.97
C ASP A 142 -19.80 3.82 14.58
N ALA A 143 -18.75 3.03 14.32
CA ALA A 143 -18.10 3.08 13.02
C ALA A 143 -18.97 2.43 11.93
N PRO A 144 -19.06 3.05 10.74
CA PRO A 144 -19.63 2.37 9.58
C PRO A 144 -18.86 1.07 9.30
N SER A 145 -19.55 0.05 8.78
CA SER A 145 -18.84 -1.10 8.20
C SER A 145 -18.14 -0.61 6.95
N LYS A 146 -16.84 -0.38 7.06
CA LYS A 146 -15.98 0.04 5.96
C LYS A 146 -14.94 -1.04 5.70
N MET A 147 -14.65 -1.21 4.42
CA MET A 147 -13.69 -2.16 3.87
C MET A 147 -12.65 -1.34 3.11
N VAL A 148 -11.56 -2.01 2.75
CA VAL A 148 -10.50 -1.51 1.88
C VAL A 148 -10.41 -2.40 0.65
N ASP A 149 -9.91 -1.88 -0.46
CA ASP A 149 -9.89 -2.58 -1.74
C ASP A 149 -8.75 -3.57 -1.86
N PHE A 150 -7.58 -3.25 -1.30
CA PHE A 150 -6.44 -4.15 -1.25
C PHE A 150 -5.77 -4.16 0.12
N CYS A 151 -5.05 -5.24 0.38
CA CYS A 151 -4.09 -5.31 1.48
C CYS A 151 -2.77 -5.92 0.99
N LEU A 152 -1.65 -5.33 1.38
CA LEU A 152 -0.36 -6.00 1.46
C LEU A 152 -0.33 -6.84 2.75
N PHE A 153 0.15 -8.06 2.63
CA PHE A 153 0.26 -8.99 3.75
C PHE A 153 1.61 -9.70 3.75
N ILE A 154 2.05 -10.09 4.94
CA ILE A 154 3.25 -10.89 5.14
C ILE A 154 2.86 -12.36 5.12
N ARG A 155 3.60 -13.15 4.35
CA ARG A 155 3.54 -14.60 4.28
C ARG A 155 4.65 -15.18 5.16
N PRO A 156 4.32 -15.75 6.32
CA PRO A 156 5.28 -16.55 7.07
C PRO A 156 5.79 -17.69 6.18
N GLU A 157 7.06 -18.04 6.32
CA GLU A 157 7.60 -19.22 5.63
C GLU A 157 6.98 -20.49 6.23
N CYS A 158 6.71 -21.49 5.38
CA CYS A 158 6.10 -22.76 5.80
C CYS A 158 7.02 -23.46 6.82
N GLY A 159 6.47 -23.82 7.98
CA GLY A 159 7.18 -24.44 9.08
C GLY A 159 7.98 -23.48 9.95
N SER A 160 7.98 -22.17 9.66
CA SER A 160 8.72 -21.17 10.44
C SER A 160 8.18 -21.01 11.86
N PRO A 161 9.01 -20.58 12.83
CA PRO A 161 8.54 -20.19 14.16
C PRO A 161 7.44 -19.13 14.12
N GLU A 162 7.48 -18.22 13.15
CA GLU A 162 6.49 -17.16 12.94
C GLU A 162 5.14 -17.74 12.54
N GLU A 163 5.10 -18.72 11.63
CA GLU A 163 3.87 -19.42 11.24
C GLU A 163 3.24 -20.10 12.46
N GLN A 164 4.04 -20.86 13.21
CA GLN A 164 3.58 -21.58 14.40
C GLN A 164 3.08 -20.62 15.49
N ALA A 165 3.77 -19.51 15.70
CA ALA A 165 3.36 -18.48 16.66
C ALA A 165 2.04 -17.81 16.25
N ILE A 166 1.84 -17.57 14.95
CA ILE A 166 0.58 -17.05 14.41
C ILE A 166 -0.55 -18.06 14.65
N GLU A 167 -0.35 -19.33 14.30
CA GLU A 167 -1.36 -20.37 14.51
C GLU A 167 -1.75 -20.49 15.99
N ALA A 168 -0.77 -20.53 16.89
CA ALA A 168 -0.98 -20.59 18.34
C ALA A 168 -1.82 -19.39 18.85
N ILE A 169 -1.49 -18.17 18.41
CA ILE A 169 -2.20 -16.96 18.82
C ILE A 169 -3.62 -16.91 18.24
N CYS A 170 -3.82 -17.34 16.99
CA CYS A 170 -5.12 -17.35 16.32
C CYS A 170 -6.18 -18.14 17.10
N HIS A 171 -5.81 -19.24 17.77
CA HIS A 171 -6.74 -20.03 18.58
C HIS A 171 -7.44 -19.25 19.70
N THR A 172 -6.84 -18.16 20.18
CA THR A 172 -7.38 -17.35 21.29
C THR A 172 -8.04 -16.05 20.84
N ARG A 173 -8.02 -15.75 19.53
CA ARG A 173 -8.47 -14.48 18.96
C ARG A 173 -9.84 -14.59 18.32
N SER A 174 -10.57 -13.47 18.32
CA SER A 174 -11.84 -13.38 17.59
C SER A 174 -11.64 -13.70 16.11
N GLY A 175 -12.54 -14.50 15.54
CA GLY A 175 -12.48 -14.93 14.14
C GLY A 175 -11.34 -15.90 13.81
N GLN A 176 -10.64 -16.44 14.81
CA GLN A 176 -9.45 -17.29 14.62
C GLN A 176 -8.41 -16.67 13.68
N SER A 177 -8.30 -15.33 13.74
CA SER A 177 -7.51 -14.54 12.81
C SER A 177 -6.43 -13.76 13.53
N ILE A 178 -5.25 -13.68 12.91
CA ILE A 178 -4.16 -12.82 13.35
C ILE A 178 -4.49 -11.34 13.14
N ASN A 179 -5.40 -11.05 12.20
CA ASN A 179 -5.85 -9.71 11.85
C ASN A 179 -7.16 -9.36 12.57
N HIS A 180 -7.75 -8.24 12.17
CA HIS A 180 -9.06 -7.76 12.63
C HIS A 180 -10.20 -8.11 11.66
N THR A 181 -9.93 -8.98 10.69
CA THR A 181 -10.84 -9.56 9.68
C THR A 181 -10.55 -11.06 9.57
N ASP A 182 -11.55 -11.87 9.28
CA ASP A 182 -11.46 -13.33 9.08
C ASP A 182 -11.55 -13.74 7.59
N LEU A 183 -11.25 -12.81 6.68
CA LEU A 183 -11.29 -13.08 5.25
C LEU A 183 -10.12 -13.97 4.79
N GLY A 184 -10.39 -15.26 4.63
CA GLY A 184 -9.53 -16.21 3.93
C GLY A 184 -8.09 -16.23 4.46
N ASN A 185 -7.12 -16.00 3.57
CA ASN A 185 -5.69 -16.06 3.93
C ASN A 185 -5.28 -15.00 4.97
N PHE A 186 -6.05 -13.92 5.14
CA PHE A 186 -5.77 -12.95 6.20
C PHE A 186 -5.98 -13.53 7.61
N CYS A 187 -6.60 -14.70 7.77
CA CYS A 187 -6.62 -15.36 9.08
C CYS A 187 -5.22 -15.72 9.57
N LYS A 188 -4.30 -16.03 8.66
CA LYS A 188 -2.94 -16.49 8.97
C LYS A 188 -1.83 -15.57 8.45
N HIS A 189 -2.14 -14.65 7.54
CA HIS A 189 -1.16 -13.72 6.97
C HIS A 189 -1.37 -12.30 7.52
N PRO A 190 -0.46 -11.75 8.37
CA PRO A 190 -0.60 -10.41 8.93
C PRO A 190 -0.72 -9.33 7.86
N ILE A 191 -1.73 -8.46 7.97
CA ILE A 191 -1.89 -7.30 7.10
C ILE A 191 -0.85 -6.24 7.49
N ALA A 192 0.03 -5.91 6.55
CA ALA A 192 1.09 -4.92 6.73
C ALA A 192 0.63 -3.53 6.29
N LEU A 193 -0.10 -3.43 5.17
CA LEU A 193 -0.52 -2.16 4.60
C LEU A 193 -1.88 -2.32 3.89
N PRO A 194 -2.96 -1.69 4.38
CA PRO A 194 -4.21 -1.53 3.63
C PRO A 194 -4.09 -0.45 2.54
N ILE A 195 -4.81 -0.66 1.43
CA ILE A 195 -4.94 0.27 0.32
C ILE A 195 -6.42 0.50 0.06
N GLU A 196 -6.86 1.74 0.19
CA GLU A 196 -8.19 2.19 -0.26
C GLU A 196 -8.01 2.86 -1.61
N THR A 197 -8.85 2.51 -2.58
CA THR A 197 -8.87 3.20 -3.86
C THR A 197 -10.13 4.03 -4.01
N LYS A 198 -10.08 5.08 -4.83
CA LYS A 198 -11.21 5.93 -5.17
C LYS A 198 -11.10 6.29 -6.64
N ARG A 199 -12.25 6.53 -7.28
CA ARG A 199 -12.22 7.10 -8.63
C ARG A 199 -11.76 8.57 -8.58
N PRO A 200 -11.16 9.08 -9.67
CA PRO A 200 -10.85 10.49 -9.83
C PRO A 200 -12.06 11.40 -9.52
N GLY A 201 -11.84 12.48 -8.77
CA GLY A 201 -12.85 13.48 -8.44
C GLY A 201 -13.79 13.15 -7.27
N GLU A 202 -13.72 11.94 -6.69
CA GLU A 202 -14.39 11.68 -5.40
C GLU A 202 -13.71 12.37 -4.22
N GLN A 203 -14.53 12.75 -3.22
CA GLN A 203 -14.04 13.45 -2.04
C GLN A 203 -13.18 12.51 -1.17
N GLY A 204 -11.90 12.86 -1.02
CA GLY A 204 -10.91 12.11 -0.21
C GLY A 204 -11.24 11.98 1.28
N ASP A 205 -12.18 12.79 1.80
CA ASP A 205 -12.65 12.71 3.18
C ASP A 205 -13.27 11.34 3.51
N ASN A 206 -13.95 10.70 2.55
CA ASN A 206 -14.51 9.36 2.74
C ASN A 206 -13.41 8.28 2.79
N ALA A 207 -12.38 8.38 1.95
CA ALA A 207 -11.25 7.45 1.96
C ALA A 207 -10.43 7.56 3.26
N THR A 208 -10.23 8.78 3.75
CA THR A 208 -9.57 9.02 5.04
C THR A 208 -10.38 8.42 6.20
N LEU A 209 -11.71 8.55 6.17
CA LEU A 209 -12.59 7.93 7.15
C LEU A 209 -12.56 6.40 7.10
N GLN A 210 -12.54 5.82 5.89
CA GLN A 210 -12.41 4.37 5.69
C GLN A 210 -11.09 3.86 6.26
N MET A 211 -9.98 4.49 5.87
CA MET A 211 -8.66 4.12 6.34
C MET A 211 -8.50 4.29 7.86
N GLY A 212 -8.98 5.40 8.42
CA GLY A 212 -8.95 5.65 9.87
C GLY A 212 -9.77 4.62 10.66
N THR A 213 -10.92 4.21 10.12
CA THR A 213 -11.75 3.14 10.72
C THR A 213 -11.02 1.80 10.70
N TRP A 214 -10.39 1.46 9.57
CA TRP A 214 -9.60 0.23 9.41
C TRP A 214 -8.41 0.18 10.37
N HIS A 215 -7.61 1.25 10.40
CA HIS A 215 -6.48 1.39 11.33
C HIS A 215 -6.93 1.35 12.80
N SER A 216 -8.05 1.99 13.16
CA SER A 216 -8.58 1.92 14.54
C SER A 216 -8.91 0.47 14.95
N ALA A 217 -9.52 -0.29 14.05
CA ALA A 217 -9.79 -1.72 14.28
C ALA A 217 -8.51 -2.56 14.35
N GLN A 218 -7.52 -2.28 13.49
CA GLN A 218 -6.23 -2.94 13.51
C GLN A 218 -5.49 -2.69 14.83
N TRP A 219 -5.43 -1.43 15.30
CA TRP A 219 -4.84 -1.10 16.61
C TRP A 219 -5.51 -1.83 17.77
N ARG A 220 -6.84 -1.91 17.77
CA ARG A 220 -7.60 -2.65 18.80
C ARG A 220 -7.30 -4.14 18.79
N SER A 221 -7.01 -4.69 17.62
CA SER A 221 -6.63 -6.09 17.41
C SER A 221 -5.19 -6.39 17.84
N LEU A 222 -4.27 -5.44 17.71
CA LEU A 222 -2.84 -5.59 18.02
C LEU A 222 -2.46 -5.57 19.51
N ARG A 223 -3.42 -5.76 20.43
CA ARG A 223 -3.26 -5.60 21.90
C ARG A 223 -1.86 -6.00 22.41
N ARG A 224 -1.16 -5.03 23.04
CA ARG A 224 0.13 -5.16 23.76
C ARG A 224 1.41 -5.36 22.94
N ARG A 225 1.55 -4.75 21.76
CA ARG A 225 2.84 -4.73 21.02
C ARG A 225 3.47 -3.34 21.00
N ARG A 226 4.36 -3.07 21.97
CA ARG A 226 5.13 -1.82 22.08
C ARG A 226 6.11 -1.56 20.93
N ALA A 227 6.31 -2.54 20.04
CA ALA A 227 7.27 -2.45 18.94
C ALA A 227 6.70 -1.79 17.67
N ILE A 228 5.38 -1.73 17.49
CA ILE A 228 4.77 -1.12 16.30
C ILE A 228 4.59 0.38 16.59
N GLU A 229 5.42 1.21 15.98
CA GLU A 229 5.41 2.66 16.18
C GLU A 229 4.27 3.37 15.43
N PHE A 230 3.89 2.84 14.26
CA PHE A 230 2.78 3.33 13.44
C PHE A 230 2.23 2.24 12.52
N LEU A 231 1.01 2.43 12.01
CA LEU A 231 0.43 1.63 10.93
C LEU A 231 0.41 2.47 9.64
N PRO A 232 1.00 1.98 8.53
CA PRO A 232 0.92 2.65 7.25
C PRO A 232 -0.39 2.33 6.52
N GLY A 233 -0.74 3.13 5.54
CA GLY A 233 -1.82 2.90 4.60
C GLY A 233 -1.62 3.71 3.32
N LEU A 234 -2.27 3.30 2.24
CA LEU A 234 -2.29 4.03 0.99
C LEU A 234 -3.72 4.39 0.60
N ILE A 235 -3.92 5.64 0.17
CA ILE A 235 -5.13 6.08 -0.51
C ILE A 235 -4.75 6.34 -1.96
N VAL A 236 -5.39 5.65 -2.90
CA VAL A 236 -5.10 5.77 -4.33
C VAL A 236 -6.31 6.37 -5.03
N GLN A 237 -6.12 7.48 -5.75
CA GLN A 237 -7.18 8.15 -6.47
C GLN A 237 -6.76 8.38 -7.93
N GLY A 238 -7.22 7.49 -8.82
CA GLY A 238 -6.71 7.40 -10.18
C GLY A 238 -5.19 7.31 -10.19
N HIS A 239 -4.52 8.31 -10.76
CA HIS A 239 -3.05 8.34 -10.83
C HIS A 239 -2.36 8.73 -9.51
N VAL A 240 -3.08 9.22 -8.51
CA VAL A 240 -2.49 9.82 -7.30
C VAL A 240 -2.42 8.80 -6.18
N TRP A 241 -1.22 8.56 -5.66
CA TRP A 241 -0.97 7.66 -4.53
C TRP A 241 -0.58 8.48 -3.31
N GLN A 242 -1.32 8.35 -2.21
CA GLN A 242 -1.14 9.12 -1.00
C GLN A 242 -0.82 8.21 0.18
N PHE A 243 0.29 8.50 0.86
CA PHE A 243 0.64 7.83 2.10
C PHE A 243 -0.10 8.42 3.29
N VAL A 244 -0.68 7.55 4.10
CA VAL A 244 -1.30 7.88 5.38
C VAL A 244 -0.76 6.96 6.46
N ALA A 245 -0.75 7.44 7.69
CA ALA A 245 -0.32 6.65 8.83
C ALA A 245 -1.11 6.98 10.08
N SER A 246 -1.25 6.01 10.96
CA SER A 246 -1.82 6.18 12.29
C SER A 246 -0.87 5.67 13.36
N LYS A 247 -1.02 6.18 14.58
CA LYS A 247 -0.27 5.77 15.77
C LYS A 247 -1.22 5.69 16.96
N SER A 248 -0.96 4.79 17.90
CA SER A 248 -1.76 4.63 19.14
C SER A 248 -1.21 5.46 20.29
#